data_AF-A0A965IX75-F1
#
_entry.id   AF-A0A965IX75-F1
#
_cell.length_a   1.000
_cell.length_b   1.000
_cell.length_c   1.000
_cell.angle_alpha   90.00
_cell.angle_beta   90.00
_cell.angle_gamma   90.00
#
_symmetry.space_group_name_H-M   'P 1'
#
loop_
_entity.id
_entity.type
_entity.pdbx_description
1 polymer ?
#
loop_
_entity_poly.entity_id
_entity_poly.type
_entity_poly.pdbx_seq_one_letter_code
_entity_poly.pdbx_strand_id
1 'polypeptide(L)'
;MNVFTLLRREKKEPRKTRREKREETRDTWPRSLWRDTNRRFFFQSPAVDLDADVLIVGAGFTGLWSAVHLKKARPDLNIVIIDAHQPGFGASGRNGGWCSALVPAPPEQIAQRTSVEAAVALQKRMFSVVDEIGAFVSEHAIDCDWVKGGSLTVATNAAHAERLRSEMEHLRQYGFARDDLQWLEPTELAGRVSVEGALGATFTPHCAALNPYRLIDGLVQFALDSGVRIFGATRVFKIGNG
;
A
#
# COMPACT_ATOMS: atom_id res chain seq x y z
N MET A 1 -7.72 31.57 -70.24
CA MET A 1 -6.56 31.29 -69.36
C MET A 1 -7.12 30.66 -68.09
N ASN A 2 -7.17 29.33 -68.03
CA ASN A 2 -7.70 28.60 -66.86
C ASN A 2 -6.58 28.41 -65.85
N VAL A 3 -6.72 29.00 -64.66
CA VAL A 3 -5.80 28.82 -63.54
C VAL A 3 -6.44 27.86 -62.55
N PHE A 4 -5.87 26.66 -62.43
CA PHE A 4 -6.12 25.73 -61.32
C PHE A 4 -5.14 26.07 -60.18
N THR A 5 -5.61 26.14 -58.94
CA THR A 5 -4.75 26.18 -57.75
C THR A 5 -5.14 25.07 -56.80
N LEU A 6 -4.17 24.19 -56.50
CA LEU A 6 -4.31 23.00 -55.65
C LEU A 6 -4.47 23.37 -54.16
N LEU A 7 -5.48 22.77 -53.51
CA LEU A 7 -5.61 22.74 -52.06
C LEU A 7 -4.60 21.76 -51.44
N ARG A 8 -3.76 22.25 -50.53
CA ARG A 8 -2.78 21.48 -49.76
C ARG A 8 -3.52 20.69 -48.68
N ARG A 9 -3.56 19.34 -48.78
CA ARG A 9 -4.09 18.47 -47.71
C ARG A 9 -3.18 18.54 -46.49
N GLU A 10 -3.71 18.93 -45.35
CA GLU A 10 -3.07 18.73 -44.04
C GLU A 10 -2.82 17.24 -43.80
N LYS A 11 -1.56 16.87 -43.51
CA LYS A 11 -1.22 15.52 -43.07
C LYS A 11 -1.77 15.33 -41.65
N LYS A 12 -2.80 14.50 -41.50
CA LYS A 12 -3.20 13.98 -40.18
C LYS A 12 -2.02 13.22 -39.58
N GLU A 13 -1.64 13.57 -38.36
CA GLU A 13 -0.67 12.79 -37.59
C GLU A 13 -1.12 11.32 -37.48
N PRO A 14 -0.19 10.36 -37.59
CA PRO A 14 -0.52 8.96 -37.48
C PRO A 14 -1.07 8.65 -36.07
N ARG A 15 -2.16 7.88 -36.02
CA ARG A 15 -2.73 7.41 -34.75
C ARG A 15 -1.74 6.48 -34.05
N LYS A 16 -1.25 6.87 -32.88
CA LYS A 16 -0.39 6.05 -32.00
C LYS A 16 -1.01 4.66 -31.77
N THR A 17 -0.18 3.63 -31.86
CA THR A 17 -0.52 2.23 -31.58
C THR A 17 -0.89 2.04 -30.10
N ARG A 18 -1.57 0.94 -29.80
CA ARG A 18 -1.96 0.58 -28.41
C ARG A 18 -0.74 0.37 -27.50
N ARG A 19 0.41 0.01 -28.06
CA ARG A 19 1.69 -0.15 -27.36
C ARG A 19 2.32 1.20 -27.04
N GLU A 20 2.40 2.10 -28.01
CA GLU A 20 2.91 3.47 -27.82
C GLU A 20 2.05 4.25 -26.82
N LYS A 21 0.72 4.10 -26.87
CA LYS A 21 -0.17 4.66 -25.84
C LYS A 21 0.07 4.05 -24.45
N ARG A 22 0.36 2.74 -24.36
CA ARG A 22 0.68 2.08 -23.09
C ARG A 22 2.04 2.53 -22.53
N GLU A 23 3.04 2.71 -23.37
CA GLU A 23 4.35 3.23 -22.99
C GLU A 23 4.26 4.71 -22.56
N GLU A 24 3.49 5.54 -23.25
CA GLU A 24 3.24 6.94 -22.88
C GLU A 24 2.45 7.08 -21.55
N THR A 25 1.49 6.18 -21.28
CA THR A 25 0.80 6.11 -19.97
C THR A 25 1.62 5.47 -18.86
N ARG A 26 2.73 4.79 -19.18
CA ARG A 26 3.63 4.19 -18.18
C ARG A 26 4.55 5.23 -17.57
N ASP A 27 4.92 6.26 -18.33
CA ASP A 27 5.86 7.29 -17.85
C ASP A 27 5.13 8.54 -17.32
N THR A 28 3.82 8.67 -17.58
CA THR A 28 2.99 9.74 -17.02
C THR A 28 2.20 9.22 -15.83
N TRP A 29 2.39 9.86 -14.67
CA TRP A 29 1.67 9.49 -13.47
C TRP A 29 0.16 9.74 -13.64
N PRO A 30 -0.71 8.72 -13.50
CA PRO A 30 -2.14 8.85 -13.77
C PRO A 30 -2.83 9.76 -12.74
N ARG A 31 -3.89 10.47 -13.13
CA ARG A 31 -4.70 11.25 -12.17
C ARG A 31 -5.17 10.32 -11.05
N SER A 32 -4.76 10.61 -9.82
CA SER A 32 -5.01 9.79 -8.63
C SER A 32 -5.48 10.72 -7.53
N LEU A 33 -6.63 10.41 -6.93
CA LEU A 33 -7.18 11.16 -5.80
C LEU A 33 -6.14 11.28 -4.69
N TRP A 34 -5.42 10.18 -4.40
CA TRP A 34 -4.42 10.17 -3.35
C TRP A 34 -3.29 11.17 -3.59
N ARG A 35 -2.86 11.39 -4.84
CA ARG A 35 -1.73 12.26 -5.16
C ARG A 35 -2.10 13.73 -5.31
N ASP A 36 -3.35 14.04 -5.66
CA ASP A 36 -3.71 15.38 -6.18
C ASP A 36 -3.42 16.51 -5.18
N THR A 37 -3.45 16.21 -3.89
CA THR A 37 -3.30 17.15 -2.77
C THR A 37 -1.92 17.16 -2.11
N ASN A 38 -0.94 16.40 -2.62
CA ASN A 38 0.25 16.07 -1.83
C ASN A 38 1.53 16.79 -2.25
N ARG A 39 2.48 16.88 -1.30
CA ARG A 39 3.86 17.25 -1.58
C ARG A 39 4.46 16.28 -2.59
N ARG A 40 5.37 16.79 -3.42
CA ARG A 40 5.99 16.00 -4.47
C ARG A 40 7.49 16.03 -4.28
N PHE A 41 8.04 14.91 -3.84
CA PHE A 41 9.45 14.65 -4.06
C PHE A 41 9.63 14.26 -5.52
N PHE A 42 10.63 14.86 -6.17
CA PHE A 42 10.99 14.52 -7.53
C PHE A 42 12.48 14.25 -7.58
N PHE A 43 12.82 12.97 -7.74
CA PHE A 43 14.18 12.49 -7.79
C PHE A 43 14.61 12.24 -9.23
N GLN A 44 15.86 12.55 -9.51
CA GLN A 44 16.50 12.27 -10.79
C GLN A 44 17.26 10.95 -10.73
N SER A 45 17.69 10.48 -11.89
CA SER A 45 18.69 9.43 -11.98
C SER A 45 20.03 9.91 -11.41
N PRO A 46 20.85 8.99 -10.86
CA PRO A 46 22.18 9.37 -10.41
C PRO A 46 23.03 9.85 -11.58
N ALA A 47 23.78 10.93 -11.35
CA ALA A 47 24.68 11.51 -12.35
C ALA A 47 26.04 10.79 -12.43
N VAL A 48 26.34 9.97 -11.42
CA VAL A 48 27.60 9.25 -11.24
C VAL A 48 27.33 7.86 -10.70
N ASP A 49 28.31 6.99 -10.80
CA ASP A 49 28.27 5.69 -10.14
C ASP A 49 28.12 5.86 -8.62
N LEU A 50 27.36 4.96 -8.00
CA LEU A 50 27.02 5.02 -6.59
C LEU A 50 27.62 3.83 -5.87
N ASP A 51 28.36 4.10 -4.80
CA ASP A 51 28.68 3.11 -3.78
C ASP A 51 27.62 3.11 -2.69
N ALA A 52 27.20 1.93 -2.23
CA ALA A 52 26.25 1.73 -1.14
C ALA A 52 26.56 0.45 -0.37
N ASP A 53 26.35 0.45 0.94
CA ASP A 53 26.36 -0.79 1.74
C ASP A 53 25.11 -1.63 1.43
N VAL A 54 23.98 -0.94 1.21
CA VAL A 54 22.70 -1.56 0.85
C VAL A 54 22.05 -0.80 -0.30
N LEU A 55 21.80 -1.51 -1.40
CA LEU A 55 20.98 -1.03 -2.51
C LEU A 55 19.57 -1.61 -2.42
N ILE A 56 18.56 -0.75 -2.34
CA ILE A 56 17.15 -1.12 -2.34
C ILE A 56 16.54 -0.78 -3.70
N VAL A 57 16.00 -1.80 -4.37
CA VAL A 57 15.33 -1.64 -5.67
C VAL A 57 13.83 -1.53 -5.47
N GLY A 58 13.30 -0.32 -5.66
CA GLY A 58 11.88 0.03 -5.53
C GLY A 58 11.61 0.95 -4.33
N ALA A 59 11.08 2.14 -4.59
CA ALA A 59 10.67 3.13 -3.59
C ALA A 59 9.16 3.05 -3.28
N GLY A 60 8.65 1.83 -3.13
CA GLY A 60 7.34 1.54 -2.55
C GLY A 60 7.42 1.29 -1.04
N PHE A 61 6.31 0.89 -0.41
CA PHE A 61 6.28 0.62 1.03
C PHE A 61 7.34 -0.38 1.47
N THR A 62 7.50 -1.51 0.77
CA THR A 62 8.49 -2.52 1.15
C THR A 62 9.92 -1.97 1.15
N GLY A 63 10.29 -1.17 0.15
CA GLY A 63 11.62 -0.58 0.07
C GLY A 63 11.85 0.51 1.11
N LEU A 64 10.87 1.40 1.28
CA LEU A 64 10.94 2.50 2.24
C LEU A 64 10.94 2.00 3.69
N TRP A 65 10.05 1.07 4.06
CA TRP A 65 10.05 0.46 5.39
C TRP A 65 11.34 -0.33 5.65
N SER A 66 11.86 -1.04 4.64
CA SER A 66 13.18 -1.67 4.75
C SER A 66 14.26 -0.65 5.11
N ALA A 67 14.30 0.49 4.42
CA ALA A 67 15.25 1.57 4.73
C ALA A 67 15.06 2.13 6.14
N VAL A 68 13.82 2.35 6.58
CA VAL A 68 13.49 2.79 7.94
C VAL A 68 14.04 1.82 8.99
N HIS A 69 13.71 0.53 8.86
CA HIS A 69 14.16 -0.48 9.81
C HIS A 69 15.68 -0.66 9.80
N LEU A 70 16.32 -0.63 8.62
CA LEU A 70 17.77 -0.68 8.52
C LEU A 70 18.44 0.52 9.19
N LYS A 71 17.93 1.73 8.99
CA LYS A 71 18.45 2.94 9.66
C LYS A 71 18.23 2.91 11.17
N LYS A 72 17.10 2.39 11.66
CA LYS A 72 16.87 2.19 13.10
C LYS A 72 17.87 1.18 13.70
N ALA A 73 18.18 0.10 12.98
CA ALA A 73 19.11 -0.93 13.47
C ALA A 73 20.59 -0.55 13.33
N ARG A 74 20.94 0.14 12.24
CA ARG A 74 22.31 0.52 11.85
C ARG A 74 22.29 1.90 11.19
N PRO A 75 22.32 2.99 11.98
CA PRO A 75 22.23 4.35 11.47
C PRO A 75 23.35 4.73 10.49
N ASP A 76 24.51 4.08 10.65
CA ASP A 76 25.74 4.28 9.89
C ASP A 76 25.69 3.73 8.45
N LEU A 77 24.75 2.83 8.12
CA LEU A 77 24.67 2.23 6.79
C LEU A 77 24.47 3.27 5.69
N ASN A 78 25.31 3.23 4.66
CA ASN A 78 25.10 3.96 3.42
C ASN A 78 24.05 3.22 2.57
N ILE A 79 22.80 3.70 2.64
CA ILE A 79 21.67 3.10 1.94
C ILE A 79 21.31 3.96 0.73
N VAL A 80 21.15 3.30 -0.42
CA VAL A 80 20.63 3.89 -1.64
C VAL A 80 19.32 3.19 -2.03
N ILE A 81 18.28 3.98 -2.33
CA ILE A 81 17.04 3.48 -2.93
C ILE A 81 16.96 3.96 -4.37
N ILE A 82 16.67 3.05 -5.30
CA ILE A 82 16.42 3.38 -6.71
C ILE A 82 15.06 2.89 -7.16
N ASP A 83 14.31 3.74 -7.87
CA ASP A 83 13.01 3.39 -8.46
C ASP A 83 12.97 3.75 -9.94
N ALA A 84 12.33 2.90 -10.75
CA ALA A 84 12.16 3.13 -12.18
C ALA A 84 11.33 4.40 -12.48
N HIS A 85 10.53 4.87 -11.51
CA HIS A 85 9.71 6.08 -11.59
C HIS A 85 9.98 6.95 -10.35
N GLN A 86 8.95 7.52 -9.73
CA GLN A 86 9.05 8.28 -8.49
C GLN A 86 8.53 7.45 -7.31
N PRO A 87 8.94 7.73 -6.06
CA PRO A 87 8.41 7.02 -4.91
C PRO A 87 6.89 6.94 -4.89
N GLY A 88 6.37 5.78 -4.54
CA GLY A 88 4.93 5.49 -4.54
C GLY A 88 4.29 5.27 -5.91
N PHE A 89 5.03 5.30 -7.04
CA PHE A 89 4.45 5.14 -8.40
C PHE A 89 3.69 3.84 -8.58
N GLY A 90 4.16 2.77 -7.94
CA GLY A 90 3.54 1.45 -8.00
C GLY A 90 2.24 1.33 -7.20
N ALA A 91 2.00 0.13 -6.68
CA ALA A 91 0.82 -0.19 -5.87
C ALA A 91 0.79 0.58 -4.54
N SER A 92 1.95 0.92 -3.98
CA SER A 92 2.03 1.55 -2.66
C SER A 92 1.38 2.93 -2.59
N GLY A 93 1.47 3.77 -3.63
CA GLY A 93 0.78 5.07 -3.66
C GLY A 93 -0.62 5.04 -4.28
N ARG A 94 -1.13 3.87 -4.67
CA ARG A 94 -2.37 3.71 -5.47
C ARG A 94 -3.32 2.61 -4.98
N ASN A 95 -3.10 2.10 -3.76
CA ASN A 95 -3.98 1.11 -3.16
C ASN A 95 -5.26 1.77 -2.57
N GLY A 96 -6.12 0.97 -1.95
CA GLY A 96 -7.40 1.42 -1.38
C GLY A 96 -7.31 2.26 -0.09
N GLY A 97 -6.11 2.52 0.43
CA GLY A 97 -5.92 3.30 1.65
C GLY A 97 -6.21 2.54 2.95
N TRP A 98 -6.15 1.20 2.93
CA TRP A 98 -6.35 0.37 4.11
C TRP A 98 -5.02 -0.23 4.60
N CYS A 99 -4.70 0.03 5.86
CA CYS A 99 -3.67 -0.68 6.61
C CYS A 99 -4.37 -1.76 7.45
N SER A 100 -4.50 -2.97 6.90
CA SER A 100 -5.24 -4.07 7.51
C SER A 100 -4.30 -5.17 7.99
N ALA A 101 -4.60 -5.75 9.14
CA ALA A 101 -3.93 -6.95 9.64
C ALA A 101 -4.41 -8.25 8.97
N LEU A 102 -5.01 -8.15 7.78
CA LEU A 102 -5.57 -9.30 7.09
C LEU A 102 -4.44 -10.18 6.58
N VAL A 103 -4.44 -11.45 6.96
CA VAL A 103 -3.67 -12.48 6.27
C VAL A 103 -4.58 -13.05 5.18
N PRO A 104 -4.18 -13.02 3.89
CA PRO A 104 -5.03 -13.45 2.77
C PRO A 104 -5.08 -14.99 2.64
N ALA A 105 -5.15 -15.69 3.77
CA ALA A 105 -5.30 -17.14 3.87
C ALA A 105 -5.96 -17.49 5.22
N PRO A 106 -6.87 -18.49 5.24
CA PRO A 106 -7.41 -19.01 6.49
C PRO A 106 -6.30 -19.58 7.39
N PRO A 107 -6.36 -19.39 8.73
CA PRO A 107 -5.34 -19.90 9.66
C PRO A 107 -5.05 -21.40 9.52
N GLU A 108 -6.03 -22.21 9.13
CA GLU A 108 -5.93 -23.65 8.94
C GLU A 108 -5.05 -24.01 7.75
N GLN A 109 -5.15 -23.25 6.65
CA GLN A 109 -4.29 -23.46 5.49
C GLN A 109 -2.83 -23.14 5.82
N ILE A 110 -2.61 -22.15 6.67
CA ILE A 110 -1.28 -21.78 7.18
C ILE A 110 -0.78 -22.87 8.12
N ALA A 111 -1.63 -23.32 9.05
CA ALA A 111 -1.31 -24.36 10.02
C ALA A 111 -0.96 -25.70 9.35
N GLN A 112 -1.65 -26.07 8.26
CA GLN A 112 -1.35 -27.27 7.47
C GLN A 112 0.08 -27.28 6.89
N ARG A 113 0.66 -26.11 6.61
CA ARG A 113 2.02 -25.97 6.08
C ARG A 113 3.07 -25.68 7.15
N THR A 114 2.62 -25.35 8.37
CA THR A 114 3.46 -24.89 9.47
C THR A 114 2.99 -25.55 10.78
N SER A 115 2.32 -24.81 11.66
CA SER A 115 1.62 -25.32 12.84
C SER A 115 0.49 -24.35 13.23
N VAL A 116 -0.41 -24.79 14.13
CA VAL A 116 -1.47 -23.93 14.67
C VAL A 116 -0.86 -22.72 15.40
N GLU A 117 0.17 -22.95 16.19
CA GLU A 117 0.87 -21.92 16.96
C GLU A 117 1.52 -20.88 16.03
N ALA A 118 2.12 -21.32 14.92
CA ALA A 118 2.72 -20.44 13.94
C ALA A 118 1.67 -19.59 13.20
N ALA A 119 0.53 -20.18 12.83
CA ALA A 119 -0.58 -19.46 12.20
C ALA A 119 -1.16 -18.37 13.14
N VAL A 120 -1.35 -18.70 14.42
CA VAL A 120 -1.83 -17.75 15.44
C VAL A 120 -0.79 -16.66 15.69
N ALA A 121 0.48 -17.01 15.82
CA ALA A 121 1.57 -16.05 16.01
C ALA A 121 1.69 -15.07 14.84
N LEU A 122 1.55 -15.56 13.59
CA LEU A 122 1.51 -14.71 12.41
C LEU A 122 0.37 -13.70 12.47
N GLN A 123 -0.85 -14.15 12.77
CA GLN A 123 -2.01 -13.25 12.83
C GLN A 123 -1.87 -12.20 13.94
N LYS A 124 -1.39 -12.59 15.12
CA LYS A 124 -1.09 -11.65 16.22
C LYS A 124 0.02 -10.67 15.84
N ARG A 125 1.03 -11.12 15.09
CA ARG A 125 2.05 -10.22 14.54
C ARG A 125 1.42 -9.21 13.58
N MET A 126 0.54 -9.64 12.69
CA MET A 126 -0.16 -8.72 11.79
C MET A 126 -1.00 -7.67 12.54
N PHE A 127 -1.64 -8.03 13.65
CA PHE A 127 -2.32 -7.06 14.52
C PHE A 127 -1.34 -5.99 15.02
N SER A 128 -0.21 -6.43 15.59
CA SER A 128 0.81 -5.50 16.11
C SER A 128 1.43 -4.59 15.03
N VAL A 129 1.54 -5.06 13.78
CA VAL A 129 2.11 -4.25 12.68
C VAL A 129 1.24 -3.03 12.36
N VAL A 130 -0.09 -3.14 12.44
CA VAL A 130 -0.98 -1.98 12.23
C VAL A 130 -0.73 -0.93 13.32
N ASP A 131 -0.56 -1.36 14.56
CA ASP A 131 -0.25 -0.48 15.69
C ASP A 131 1.14 0.15 15.58
N GLU A 132 2.15 -0.61 15.16
CA GLU A 132 3.50 -0.10 14.94
C GLU A 132 3.54 0.98 13.86
N ILE A 133 2.80 0.80 12.76
CA ILE A 133 2.69 1.82 11.72
C ILE A 133 2.00 3.07 12.27
N GLY A 134 0.92 2.92 13.03
CA GLY A 134 0.23 4.04 13.67
C GLY A 134 1.11 4.80 14.67
N ALA A 135 1.90 4.07 15.46
CA ALA A 135 2.87 4.65 16.38
C ALA A 135 3.95 5.44 15.62
N PHE A 136 4.49 4.89 14.53
CA PHE A 136 5.46 5.57 13.67
C PHE A 136 4.89 6.84 13.05
N VAL A 137 3.65 6.78 12.54
CA VAL A 137 2.95 7.95 11.99
C VAL A 137 2.82 9.05 13.03
N SER A 138 2.44 8.70 14.26
CA SER A 138 2.32 9.64 15.38
C SER A 138 3.68 10.22 15.80
N GLU A 139 4.69 9.37 16.02
CA GLU A 139 6.04 9.73 16.45
C GLU A 139 6.70 10.72 15.48
N HIS A 140 6.50 10.53 14.18
CA HIS A 140 7.10 11.36 13.13
C HIS A 140 6.15 12.44 12.59
N ALA A 141 5.00 12.64 13.22
CA ALA A 141 3.98 13.62 12.81
C ALA A 141 3.64 13.55 11.31
N ILE A 142 3.49 12.33 10.78
CA ILE A 142 3.17 12.11 9.37
C ILE A 142 1.69 12.40 9.16
N ASP A 143 1.40 13.49 8.47
CA ASP A 143 0.04 13.87 8.12
C ASP A 143 -0.46 13.02 6.94
N CYS A 144 -0.90 11.78 7.22
CA CYS A 144 -1.42 10.85 6.22
C CYS A 144 -2.87 10.43 6.48
N ASP A 145 -3.65 11.25 7.18
CA ASP A 145 -5.07 10.98 7.45
C ASP A 145 -5.29 9.62 8.18
N TRP A 146 -4.40 9.27 9.10
CA TRP A 146 -4.44 7.99 9.81
C TRP A 146 -5.65 7.90 10.74
N VAL A 147 -6.53 6.92 10.51
CA VAL A 147 -7.71 6.64 11.33
C VAL A 147 -7.83 5.15 11.59
N LYS A 148 -7.50 4.69 12.81
CA LYS A 148 -7.68 3.30 13.24
C LYS A 148 -9.13 3.02 13.66
N GLY A 149 -10.02 2.96 12.68
CA GLY A 149 -11.46 2.71 12.87
C GLY A 149 -11.87 1.23 12.90
N GLY A 150 -10.96 0.32 12.53
CA GLY A 150 -11.25 -1.09 12.32
C GLY A 150 -11.86 -1.40 10.95
N SER A 151 -12.29 -2.64 10.77
CA SER A 151 -12.91 -3.14 9.54
C SER A 151 -14.20 -3.90 9.86
N LEU A 152 -15.17 -3.83 8.94
CA LEU A 152 -16.47 -4.47 9.06
C LEU A 152 -16.71 -5.39 7.85
N THR A 153 -17.18 -6.61 8.10
CA THR A 153 -17.78 -7.45 7.08
C THR A 153 -19.27 -7.58 7.36
N VAL A 154 -20.09 -6.89 6.57
CA VAL A 154 -21.54 -6.78 6.79
C VAL A 154 -22.28 -7.96 6.16
N ALA A 155 -23.13 -8.63 6.94
CA ALA A 155 -24.02 -9.67 6.45
C ALA A 155 -25.29 -9.05 5.84
N THR A 156 -25.50 -9.26 4.54
CA THR A 156 -26.66 -8.76 3.80
C THR A 156 -27.73 -9.83 3.54
N ASN A 157 -27.52 -11.06 4.01
CA ASN A 157 -28.48 -12.16 3.96
C ASN A 157 -28.16 -13.22 5.03
N ALA A 158 -29.12 -14.11 5.31
CA ALA A 158 -29.05 -15.08 6.40
C ALA A 158 -27.86 -16.06 6.25
N ALA A 159 -27.63 -16.58 5.04
CA ALA A 159 -26.51 -17.50 4.78
C ALA A 159 -25.14 -16.82 4.98
N HIS A 160 -25.03 -15.52 4.69
CA HIS A 160 -23.83 -14.75 4.98
C HIS A 160 -23.65 -14.56 6.50
N ALA A 161 -24.71 -14.20 7.22
CA ALA A 161 -24.65 -14.04 8.68
C ALA A 161 -24.21 -15.34 9.38
N GLU A 162 -24.76 -16.49 8.97
CA GLU A 162 -24.39 -17.79 9.50
C GLU A 162 -22.90 -18.11 9.25
N ARG A 163 -22.41 -17.89 8.03
CA ARG A 163 -21.00 -18.11 7.68
C ARG A 163 -20.05 -17.22 8.50
N LEU A 164 -20.37 -15.94 8.68
CA LEU A 164 -19.55 -15.04 9.49
C LEU A 164 -19.51 -15.43 10.97
N ARG A 165 -20.65 -15.87 11.53
CA ARG A 165 -20.69 -16.36 12.92
C ARG A 165 -19.89 -17.65 13.08
N SER A 166 -19.99 -18.57 12.12
CA SER A 166 -19.20 -19.81 12.10
C SER A 166 -17.70 -19.53 12.02
N GLU A 167 -17.28 -18.63 11.12
CA GLU A 167 -15.88 -18.19 10.99
C GLU A 167 -15.36 -17.57 12.29
N MET A 168 -16.15 -16.70 12.94
CA MET A 168 -15.79 -16.12 14.23
C MET A 168 -15.62 -17.17 15.33
N GLU A 169 -16.55 -18.12 15.43
CA GLU A 169 -16.45 -19.19 16.44
C GLU A 169 -15.25 -20.09 16.19
N HIS A 170 -14.98 -20.40 14.92
CA HIS A 170 -13.78 -21.14 14.53
C HIS A 170 -12.49 -20.41 14.92
N LEU A 171 -12.39 -19.10 14.65
CA LEU A 171 -11.24 -18.30 15.07
C LEU A 171 -11.08 -18.27 16.60
N ARG A 172 -12.17 -18.31 17.38
CA ARG A 172 -12.07 -18.42 18.85
C ARG A 172 -11.44 -19.73 19.30
N GLN A 173 -11.68 -20.83 18.59
CA GLN A 173 -11.02 -22.12 18.87
C GLN A 173 -9.49 -22.05 18.66
N TYR A 174 -9.02 -21.13 17.81
CA TYR A 174 -7.61 -20.82 17.61
C TYR A 174 -7.03 -19.84 18.64
N GLY A 175 -7.80 -19.46 19.66
CA GLY A 175 -7.34 -18.60 20.77
C GLY A 175 -7.29 -17.11 20.45
N PHE A 176 -8.03 -16.66 19.43
CA PHE A 176 -8.28 -15.23 19.18
C PHE A 176 -9.28 -14.68 20.20
N ALA A 177 -8.97 -13.50 20.75
CA ALA A 177 -9.79 -12.89 21.79
C ALA A 177 -11.09 -12.32 21.21
N ARG A 178 -12.10 -12.15 22.06
CA ARG A 178 -13.34 -11.44 21.66
C ARG A 178 -13.05 -10.05 21.11
N ASP A 179 -12.02 -9.38 21.63
CA ASP A 179 -11.66 -8.03 21.19
C ASP A 179 -10.95 -8.01 19.83
N ASP A 180 -10.43 -9.15 19.35
CA ASP A 180 -9.82 -9.25 18.02
C ASP A 180 -10.88 -9.36 16.91
N LEU A 181 -12.02 -9.99 17.20
CA LEU A 181 -13.13 -10.19 16.28
C LEU A 181 -14.47 -10.30 17.03
N GLN A 182 -15.32 -9.32 16.78
CA GLN A 182 -16.63 -9.16 17.43
C GLN A 182 -17.75 -9.37 16.42
N TRP A 183 -18.88 -9.91 16.88
CA TRP A 183 -20.14 -9.79 16.17
C TRP A 183 -20.83 -8.50 16.64
N LEU A 184 -21.27 -7.68 15.69
CA LEU A 184 -22.12 -6.52 15.94
C LEU A 184 -23.55 -6.84 15.50
N GLU A 185 -24.49 -6.69 16.42
CA GLU A 185 -25.90 -6.75 16.10
C GLU A 185 -26.32 -5.54 15.23
N PRO A 186 -27.42 -5.62 14.47
CA PRO A 186 -27.84 -4.53 13.58
C PRO A 186 -27.90 -3.14 14.23
N THR A 187 -28.31 -3.07 15.50
CA THR A 187 -28.37 -1.82 16.28
C THR A 187 -26.98 -1.25 16.58
N GLU A 188 -26.01 -2.09 16.92
CA GLU A 188 -24.62 -1.69 17.17
C GLU A 188 -23.91 -1.30 15.87
N LEU A 189 -24.17 -2.06 14.80
CA LEU A 189 -23.68 -1.76 13.45
C LEU A 189 -24.17 -0.38 12.98
N ALA A 190 -25.45 -0.06 13.18
CA ALA A 190 -26.04 1.22 12.77
C ALA A 190 -25.36 2.43 13.43
N GLY A 191 -24.80 2.26 14.64
CA GLY A 191 -23.99 3.29 15.30
C GLY A 191 -22.63 3.56 14.64
N ARG A 192 -22.17 2.68 13.74
CA ARG A 192 -20.93 2.81 12.96
C ARG A 192 -21.20 3.12 11.49
N VAL A 193 -22.07 2.34 10.86
CA VAL A 193 -22.48 2.49 9.46
C VAL A 193 -23.90 1.95 9.27
N SER A 194 -24.77 2.75 8.65
CA SER A 194 -26.11 2.29 8.29
C SER A 194 -26.08 1.59 6.94
N VAL A 195 -26.37 0.29 6.93
CA VAL A 195 -26.49 -0.52 5.71
C VAL A 195 -27.89 -1.10 5.68
N GLU A 196 -28.64 -0.78 4.62
CA GLU A 196 -30.01 -1.27 4.44
C GLU A 196 -30.03 -2.80 4.36
N GLY A 197 -30.94 -3.43 5.11
CA GLY A 197 -31.08 -4.89 5.16
C GLY A 197 -29.94 -5.63 5.86
N ALA A 198 -29.05 -4.92 6.57
CA ALA A 198 -27.98 -5.58 7.31
C ALA A 198 -28.53 -6.45 8.46
N LEU A 199 -28.05 -7.69 8.52
CA LEU A 199 -28.40 -8.65 9.57
C LEU A 199 -27.38 -8.69 10.71
N GLY A 200 -26.37 -7.81 10.66
CA GLY A 200 -25.23 -7.73 11.56
C GLY A 200 -23.91 -7.70 10.80
N ALA A 201 -22.79 -7.66 11.52
CA ALA A 201 -21.46 -7.64 10.91
C ALA A 201 -20.42 -8.28 11.82
N THR A 202 -19.33 -8.80 11.24
CA THR A 202 -18.10 -8.96 12.02
C THR A 202 -17.33 -7.65 12.05
N PHE A 203 -16.70 -7.38 13.19
CA PHE A 203 -15.86 -6.21 13.41
C PHE A 203 -14.50 -6.63 13.94
N THR A 204 -13.43 -6.12 13.34
CA THR A 204 -12.07 -6.22 13.89
C THR A 204 -11.48 -4.83 14.06
N PRO A 205 -10.87 -4.49 15.20
CA PRO A 205 -10.21 -3.19 15.39
C PRO A 205 -8.87 -3.08 14.64
N HIS A 206 -8.37 -4.18 14.09
CA HIS A 206 -7.02 -4.30 13.52
C HIS A 206 -6.93 -3.81 12.07
N CYS A 207 -7.49 -2.63 11.80
CA CYS A 207 -7.42 -1.96 10.52
C CYS A 207 -7.46 -0.43 10.69
N ALA A 208 -6.72 0.28 9.86
CA ALA A 208 -6.78 1.73 9.74
C ALA A 208 -7.01 2.16 8.29
N ALA A 209 -7.69 3.30 8.13
CA ALA A 209 -7.73 4.04 6.87
C ALA A 209 -6.65 5.12 6.88
N LEU A 210 -6.08 5.41 5.70
CA LEU A 210 -5.06 6.45 5.51
C LEU A 210 -4.98 6.90 4.04
N ASN A 211 -4.33 8.04 3.79
CA ASN A 211 -3.87 8.41 2.46
C ASN A 211 -2.50 7.76 2.18
N PRO A 212 -2.43 6.77 1.27
CA PRO A 212 -1.22 5.96 1.11
C PRO A 212 -0.07 6.74 0.49
N TYR A 213 -0.37 7.76 -0.31
CA TYR A 213 0.66 8.60 -0.90
C TYR A 213 1.27 9.54 0.13
N ARG A 214 0.48 10.09 1.06
CA ARG A 214 1.00 10.92 2.16
C ARG A 214 1.86 10.12 3.12
N LEU A 215 1.54 8.84 3.35
CA LEU A 215 2.41 7.94 4.11
C LEU A 215 3.75 7.72 3.38
N ILE A 216 3.73 7.54 2.05
CA ILE A 216 4.97 7.48 1.25
C ILE A 216 5.78 8.78 1.42
N ASP A 217 5.16 9.96 1.35
CA ASP A 217 5.85 11.23 1.52
C ASP A 217 6.54 11.33 2.89
N GLY A 218 5.84 10.92 3.96
CA GLY A 218 6.41 10.88 5.31
C GLY A 218 7.58 9.91 5.43
N LEU A 219 7.48 8.73 4.83
CA LEU A 219 8.56 7.73 4.81
C LEU A 219 9.76 8.20 3.99
N VAL A 220 9.53 8.86 2.85
CA VAL A 220 10.59 9.46 2.03
C VAL A 220 11.30 10.56 2.82
N GLN A 221 10.55 11.46 3.47
CA GLN A 221 11.13 12.52 4.31
C GLN A 221 12.00 11.93 5.43
N PHE A 222 11.48 10.95 6.18
CA PHE A 222 12.23 10.25 7.21
C PHE A 222 13.52 9.62 6.67
N ALA A 223 13.45 8.96 5.50
CA ALA A 223 14.60 8.33 4.88
C ALA A 223 15.68 9.36 4.51
N LEU A 224 15.28 10.48 3.90
CA LEU A 224 16.20 11.58 3.56
C LEU A 224 16.85 12.17 4.81
N ASP A 225 16.06 12.43 5.86
CA ASP A 225 16.55 12.98 7.12
C ASP A 225 17.50 12.01 7.84
N SER A 226 17.34 10.70 7.60
CA SER A 226 18.24 9.64 8.07
C SER A 226 19.48 9.44 7.18
N GLY A 227 19.68 10.27 6.17
CA GLY A 227 20.83 10.20 5.24
C GLY A 227 20.73 9.10 4.18
N VAL A 228 19.53 8.54 3.93
CA VAL A 228 19.30 7.63 2.81
C VAL A 228 19.27 8.45 1.52
N ARG A 229 19.97 7.97 0.48
CA ARG A 229 19.93 8.60 -0.85
C ARG A 229 18.86 7.92 -1.70
N ILE A 230 18.00 8.70 -2.33
CA ILE A 230 16.89 8.18 -3.15
C ILE A 230 17.03 8.72 -4.57
N PHE A 231 16.95 7.83 -5.55
CA PHE A 231 16.96 8.17 -6.97
C PHE A 231 15.71 7.63 -7.66
N GLY A 232 15.04 8.50 -8.38
CA GLY A 232 13.89 8.19 -9.22
C GLY A 232 14.31 8.07 -10.68
N ALA A 233 13.34 7.77 -11.54
CA ALA A 233 13.54 7.65 -12.99
C ALA A 233 14.70 6.70 -13.36
N THR A 234 14.98 5.69 -12.53
CA THR A 234 16.18 4.84 -12.62
C THR A 234 15.77 3.38 -12.62
N ARG A 235 15.65 2.81 -13.82
CA ARG A 235 15.29 1.39 -13.97
C ARG A 235 16.50 0.49 -13.80
N VAL A 236 16.40 -0.46 -12.89
CA VAL A 236 17.34 -1.58 -12.79
C VAL A 236 17.03 -2.61 -13.87
N PHE A 237 18.03 -2.95 -14.68
CA PHE A 237 17.90 -3.96 -15.73
C PHE A 237 18.52 -5.30 -15.36
N LYS A 238 19.58 -5.28 -14.54
CA LYS A 238 20.34 -6.46 -14.16
C LYS A 238 20.93 -6.26 -12.76
N ILE A 239 20.99 -7.35 -12.01
CA ILE A 239 21.81 -7.48 -10.81
C ILE A 239 22.91 -8.47 -11.18
N GLY A 240 24.16 -8.06 -11.02
CA GLY A 240 25.33 -8.88 -11.29
C GLY A 240 26.14 -9.09 -10.03
N ASN A 241 26.99 -10.11 -10.04
CA ASN A 241 28.11 -10.16 -9.12
C ASN A 241 29.18 -9.23 -9.70
N GLY A 242 29.76 -8.37 -8.87
CA GLY A 242 30.82 -7.44 -9.27
C GLY A 242 31.97 -8.11 -10.01
#